data_AF-A0A2W2DIL5-F1
#
_entry.id   AF-A0A2W2DIL5-F1
#
_cell.length_a   1.000
_cell.length_b   1.000
_cell.length_c   1.000
_cell.angle_alpha   90.00
_cell.angle_beta   90.00
_cell.angle_gamma   90.00
#
_symmetry.space_group_name_H-M   'P 1'
#
loop_
_entity.id
_entity.type
_entity.pdbx_description
1 polymer ?
#
loop_
_entity_poly.entity_id
_entity_poly.type
_entity_poly.pdbx_seq_one_letter_code
_entity_poly.pdbx_strand_id
1 'polypeptide(L)'
;MHADGSEPAEETVDVVRETRRGDRRYRIRATYNDEQHVQLDVRIFDDSGATLGRLSGAVDVNDVAASGRAVASLLGAIAAALGQGTVVERLSVGEVRRRHPNAYEPWSPEDEERLTERYQAGASIKRLADEFGRQTGGILSRLKRLNLIATDKTENTSEDVTDFLPDEPARAEDYI
;
A
#
# COMPACT_ATOMS: atom_id res chain seq x y z
N MET A 1 -41.54 -24.37 25.82
CA MET A 1 -41.36 -24.21 24.35
C MET A 1 -41.41 -22.72 24.05
N HIS A 2 -40.60 -22.25 23.10
CA HIS A 2 -40.19 -20.86 22.79
C HIS A 2 -38.90 -20.43 23.50
N ALA A 3 -37.78 -20.82 22.87
CA ALA A 3 -36.53 -20.10 22.99
C ALA A 3 -36.69 -18.77 22.24
N ASP A 4 -36.49 -17.68 22.96
CA ASP A 4 -36.28 -16.34 22.41
C ASP A 4 -34.92 -16.32 21.71
N GLY A 5 -34.94 -16.64 20.42
CA GLY A 5 -33.80 -16.49 19.52
C GLY A 5 -33.69 -15.04 19.09
N SER A 6 -33.27 -14.17 20.00
CA SER A 6 -32.70 -12.87 19.63
C SER A 6 -31.38 -13.15 18.90
N GLU A 7 -31.43 -13.17 17.57
CA GLU A 7 -30.22 -13.13 16.71
C GLU A 7 -29.38 -11.91 17.15
N PRO A 8 -28.07 -12.07 17.43
CA PRO A 8 -27.24 -10.92 17.75
C PRO A 8 -27.22 -10.00 16.52
N ALA A 9 -27.65 -8.75 16.71
CA ALA A 9 -27.55 -7.73 15.66
C ALA A 9 -26.09 -7.66 15.18
N GLU A 10 -25.84 -7.99 13.92
CA GLU A 10 -24.52 -7.89 13.30
C GLU A 10 -23.96 -6.48 13.55
N GLU A 11 -22.85 -6.40 14.29
CA GLU A 11 -22.28 -5.15 14.74
C GLU A 11 -21.64 -4.43 13.55
N THR A 12 -22.43 -3.61 12.87
CA THR A 12 -21.93 -2.78 11.77
C THR A 12 -21.01 -1.71 12.33
N VAL A 13 -19.73 -1.79 11.98
CA VAL A 13 -18.76 -0.76 12.29
C VAL A 13 -18.87 0.36 11.26
N ASP A 14 -19.14 1.57 11.76
CA ASP A 14 -19.20 2.80 10.97
C ASP A 14 -18.09 3.76 11.38
N VAL A 15 -17.14 3.98 10.47
CA VAL A 15 -15.99 4.87 10.68
C VAL A 15 -16.20 6.12 9.84
N VAL A 16 -16.37 7.26 10.49
CA VAL A 16 -16.50 8.56 9.82
C VAL A 16 -15.30 9.44 10.15
N ARG A 17 -14.69 10.04 9.12
CA ARG A 17 -13.66 11.07 9.24
C ARG A 17 -14.05 12.29 8.43
N GLU A 18 -13.96 13.45 9.06
CA GLU A 18 -14.12 14.73 8.38
C GLU A 18 -12.79 15.49 8.31
N THR A 19 -12.53 16.16 7.20
CA THR A 19 -11.37 17.03 7.03
C THR A 19 -11.73 18.28 6.22
N ARG A 20 -11.00 19.37 6.44
CA ARG A 20 -11.15 20.64 5.73
C ARG A 20 -9.83 21.02 5.04
N ARG A 21 -9.93 21.50 3.80
CA ARG A 21 -8.82 22.05 3.02
C ARG A 21 -9.34 23.27 2.26
N GLY A 22 -8.90 24.47 2.67
CA GLY A 22 -9.47 25.73 2.18
C GLY A 22 -10.99 25.76 2.41
N ASP A 23 -11.73 26.15 1.37
CA ASP A 23 -13.19 26.24 1.40
C ASP A 23 -13.90 24.90 1.15
N ARG A 24 -13.14 23.80 1.09
CA ARG A 24 -13.69 22.47 0.84
C ARG A 24 -13.72 21.63 2.10
N ARG A 25 -14.82 20.91 2.28
CA ARG A 25 -15.03 19.96 3.36
C ARG A 25 -15.16 18.57 2.77
N TYR A 26 -14.46 17.60 3.35
CA TYR A 26 -14.46 16.22 2.92
C TYR A 26 -15.02 15.37 4.05
N ARG A 27 -15.98 14.49 3.74
CA ARG A 27 -16.50 13.48 4.65
C ARG A 27 -16.19 12.12 4.06
N ILE A 28 -15.45 11.31 4.81
CA ILE A 28 -15.07 9.95 4.46
C ILE A 28 -15.80 9.04 5.43
N ARG A 29 -16.60 8.11 4.92
CA ARG A 29 -17.33 7.11 5.69
C ARG A 29 -16.92 5.74 5.21
N ALA A 30 -16.62 4.84 6.13
CA ALA A 30 -16.42 3.43 5.84
C ALA A 30 -17.37 2.62 6.71
N THR A 31 -18.19 1.77 6.10
CA THR A 31 -19.11 0.87 6.81
C THR A 31 -18.78 -0.57 6.48
N TYR A 32 -18.72 -1.42 7.49
CA TYR A 32 -18.54 -2.86 7.34
C TYR A 32 -19.22 -3.57 8.52
N ASN A 33 -19.93 -4.65 8.24
CA ASN A 33 -20.30 -5.70 9.20
C ASN A 33 -19.36 -6.89 8.98
N ASP A 34 -19.59 -8.03 9.64
CA ASP A 34 -18.79 -9.26 9.43
C ASP A 34 -18.82 -9.80 7.97
N GLU A 35 -19.52 -9.09 7.07
CA GLU A 35 -19.43 -9.27 5.62
C GLU A 35 -18.03 -8.99 5.09
N GLN A 36 -17.66 -9.75 4.06
CA GLN A 36 -16.33 -9.72 3.44
C GLN A 36 -15.98 -8.40 2.75
N HIS A 37 -16.83 -7.36 2.80
CA HIS A 37 -16.64 -6.12 2.06
C HIS A 37 -16.76 -4.88 2.94
N VAL A 38 -15.82 -3.95 2.77
CA VAL A 38 -15.87 -2.60 3.31
C VAL A 38 -16.46 -1.65 2.27
N GLN A 39 -17.57 -1.00 2.61
CA GLN A 39 -18.17 0.05 1.80
C GLN A 39 -17.54 1.40 2.16
N LEU A 40 -16.96 2.08 1.18
CA LEU A 40 -16.36 3.41 1.30
C LEU A 40 -17.22 4.46 0.61
N ASP A 41 -17.43 5.60 1.28
CA ASP A 41 -18.11 6.78 0.75
C ASP A 41 -17.32 8.04 1.08
N VAL A 42 -16.78 8.72 0.07
CA VAL A 42 -16.11 10.01 0.18
C VAL A 42 -16.98 11.06 -0.49
N ARG A 43 -17.38 12.09 0.26
CA ARG A 43 -18.12 13.24 -0.26
C ARG A 43 -17.34 14.51 -0.08
N ILE A 44 -17.38 15.37 -1.09
CA ILE A 44 -16.76 16.69 -1.11
C ILE A 44 -17.87 17.71 -1.10
N PHE A 45 -17.76 18.68 -0.20
CA PHE A 45 -18.67 19.80 -0.07
C PHE A 45 -17.92 21.12 -0.23
N ASP A 46 -18.61 22.14 -0.71
CA ASP A 46 -18.17 23.52 -0.57
C ASP A 46 -18.43 24.05 0.86
N ASP A 47 -18.18 25.35 1.07
CA ASP A 47 -18.36 26.05 2.33
C ASP A 47 -19.85 26.17 2.71
N SER A 48 -20.72 26.38 1.72
CA SER A 48 -22.18 26.39 1.85
C SER A 48 -22.76 25.04 2.26
N GLY A 49 -22.02 23.95 2.02
CA GLY A 49 -22.44 22.58 2.27
C GLY A 49 -23.07 21.88 1.06
N ALA A 50 -23.04 22.49 -0.12
CA ALA A 50 -23.46 21.84 -1.36
C ALA A 50 -22.43 20.78 -1.77
N THR A 51 -22.90 19.67 -2.35
CA THR A 51 -22.02 18.55 -2.75
C THR A 51 -21.32 18.89 -4.07
N LEU A 52 -19.99 18.93 -4.03
CA LEU A 52 -19.13 19.13 -5.20
C LEU A 52 -18.75 17.80 -5.87
N GLY A 53 -18.77 16.68 -5.14
CA GLY A 53 -18.41 15.39 -5.71
C GLY A 53 -18.51 14.23 -4.73
N ARG A 54 -18.45 13.01 -5.27
CA ARG A 54 -18.52 11.75 -4.53
C ARG A 54 -17.62 10.69 -5.15
N LEU A 55 -16.91 9.95 -4.31
CA LEU A 55 -16.22 8.70 -4.65
C LEU A 55 -16.75 7.61 -3.73
N SER A 56 -17.28 6.52 -4.27
CA SER A 56 -17.84 5.44 -3.47
C SER A 56 -17.56 4.08 -4.10
N GLY A 57 -17.44 3.04 -3.27
CA GLY A 57 -17.27 1.68 -3.72
C GLY A 57 -17.08 0.69 -2.59
N ALA A 58 -17.13 -0.59 -2.94
CA ALA A 58 -16.86 -1.71 -2.04
C ALA A 58 -15.44 -2.24 -2.27
N VAL A 59 -14.77 -2.68 -1.21
CA VAL A 59 -13.48 -3.37 -1.29
C VAL A 59 -13.55 -4.59 -0.39
N ASP A 60 -13.02 -5.73 -0.82
CA ASP A 60 -12.88 -6.89 0.07
C ASP A 60 -12.08 -6.51 1.31
N VAL A 61 -12.51 -6.97 2.49
CA VAL A 61 -11.91 -6.66 3.79
C VAL A 61 -10.43 -7.05 3.84
N ASN A 62 -10.02 -8.08 3.11
CA ASN A 62 -8.63 -8.53 3.01
C ASN A 62 -7.77 -7.65 2.09
N ASP A 63 -8.41 -6.93 1.15
CA ASP A 63 -7.73 -6.11 0.14
C ASP A 63 -7.75 -4.61 0.44
N VAL A 64 -8.37 -4.17 1.54
CA VAL A 64 -8.49 -2.75 1.93
C VAL A 64 -7.14 -2.03 1.87
N ALA A 65 -6.08 -2.65 2.40
CA ALA A 65 -4.76 -2.04 2.43
C ALA A 65 -4.09 -1.96 1.05
N ALA A 66 -4.25 -2.99 0.21
CA ALA A 66 -3.68 -3.03 -1.14
C ALA A 66 -4.41 -2.05 -2.06
N SER A 67 -5.74 -2.11 -2.05
CA SER A 67 -6.63 -1.21 -2.79
C SER A 67 -6.42 0.24 -2.38
N GLY A 68 -6.31 0.53 -1.08
CA GLY A 68 -6.03 1.87 -0.58
C GLY A 68 -4.71 2.45 -1.11
N ARG A 69 -3.65 1.63 -1.19
CA ARG A 69 -2.37 2.05 -1.79
C ARG A 69 -2.49 2.31 -3.29
N ALA A 70 -3.15 1.42 -4.02
CA ALA A 70 -3.36 1.57 -5.46
C ALA A 70 -4.16 2.83 -5.79
N VAL A 71 -5.26 3.07 -5.08
CA VAL A 71 -6.09 4.27 -5.23
C VAL A 71 -5.31 5.52 -4.86
N ALA A 72 -4.60 5.53 -3.73
CA ALA A 72 -3.77 6.69 -3.34
C ALA A 72 -2.68 7.00 -4.38
N SER A 73 -2.04 5.97 -4.94
CA SER A 73 -1.03 6.15 -5.99
C SER A 73 -1.63 6.73 -7.26
N LEU A 74 -2.79 6.22 -7.71
CA LEU A 74 -3.47 6.71 -8.90
C LEU A 74 -3.91 8.16 -8.74
N LEU A 75 -4.56 8.49 -7.61
CA LEU A 75 -4.99 9.85 -7.32
C LEU A 75 -3.79 10.80 -7.19
N GLY A 76 -2.67 10.35 -6.62
CA GLY A 76 -1.43 11.10 -6.57
C GLY A 76 -0.86 11.41 -7.96
N ALA A 77 -0.88 10.44 -8.88
CA ALA A 77 -0.43 10.63 -10.26
C ALA A 77 -1.34 11.61 -11.03
N ILE A 78 -2.66 11.48 -10.88
CA ILE A 78 -3.62 12.40 -11.51
C ILE A 78 -3.46 13.82 -10.94
N ALA A 79 -3.34 13.97 -9.62
CA ALA A 79 -3.12 15.27 -8.98
C ALA A 79 -1.83 15.93 -9.49
N ALA A 80 -0.75 15.16 -9.64
CA ALA A 80 0.50 15.66 -10.21
C ALA A 80 0.32 16.11 -11.67
N ALA A 81 -0.35 15.32 -12.50
CA ALA A 81 -0.64 15.67 -13.90
C ALA A 81 -1.51 16.94 -14.03
N LEU A 82 -2.41 17.18 -13.08
CA LEU A 82 -3.25 18.37 -13.01
C LEU A 82 -2.57 19.57 -12.34
N GLY A 83 -1.30 19.46 -11.93
CA GLY A 83 -0.56 20.53 -11.26
C GLY A 83 -1.04 20.84 -9.83
N GLN A 84 -1.73 19.88 -9.18
CA GLN A 84 -2.32 20.05 -7.84
C GLN A 84 -1.37 19.63 -6.69
N GLY A 85 -0.13 19.24 -7.01
CA GLY A 85 0.83 18.68 -6.04
C GLY A 85 0.64 17.18 -5.81
N THR A 86 1.59 16.54 -5.11
CA THR A 86 1.54 15.09 -4.83
C THR A 86 0.81 14.78 -3.53
N VAL A 87 -0.16 13.86 -3.57
CA VAL A 87 -1.00 13.41 -2.43
C VAL A 87 -0.28 12.37 -1.57
N VAL A 88 1.04 12.48 -1.38
CA VAL A 88 1.74 11.57 -0.48
C VAL A 88 1.80 12.23 0.90
N GLU A 89 0.76 12.02 1.71
CA GLU A 89 0.89 12.18 3.16
C GLU A 89 1.93 11.16 3.62
N ARG A 90 3.19 11.59 3.71
CA ARG A 90 4.19 10.87 4.47
C ARG A 90 3.64 10.78 5.88
N LEU A 91 3.38 9.57 6.38
CA LEU A 91 3.06 9.37 7.79
C LEU A 91 4.07 10.18 8.60
N SER A 92 3.56 10.97 9.54
CA SER A 92 4.45 11.73 10.41
C SER A 92 5.39 10.74 11.12
N VAL A 93 6.62 11.17 11.40
CA VAL A 93 7.59 10.35 12.14
C VAL A 93 6.99 9.86 13.46
N GLY A 94 6.10 10.65 14.08
CA GLY A 94 5.37 10.27 15.29
C GLY A 94 4.40 9.10 15.09
N GLU A 95 3.64 9.08 13.98
CA GLU A 95 2.73 7.96 13.66
C GLU A 95 3.49 6.68 13.32
N VAL A 96 4.64 6.82 12.66
CA VAL A 96 5.53 5.69 12.40
C VAL A 96 6.14 5.16 13.70
N ARG A 97 6.65 6.03 14.58
CA ARG A 97 7.22 5.64 15.87
C ARG A 97 6.19 5.01 16.82
N ARG A 98 4.92 5.40 16.75
CA ARG A 98 3.84 4.73 17.49
C ARG A 98 3.67 3.26 17.13
N ARG A 99 3.90 2.89 15.87
CA ARG A 99 3.78 1.50 15.38
C ARG A 99 5.09 0.74 15.44
N HIS A 100 6.21 1.45 15.30
CA HIS A 100 7.56 0.92 15.29
C HIS A 100 8.44 1.82 16.16
N PRO A 101 8.54 1.54 17.47
CA PRO A 101 9.18 2.41 18.45
C PRO A 101 10.59 2.87 18.05
N ASN A 102 11.33 2.01 17.36
CA ASN A 102 12.71 2.23 16.94
C ASN A 102 12.84 2.60 15.45
N ALA A 103 11.75 2.97 14.79
CA ALA A 103 11.79 3.45 13.42
C ALA A 103 12.61 4.74 13.31
N TYR A 104 13.49 4.76 12.31
CA TYR A 104 14.45 5.84 12.04
C TYR A 104 15.52 6.07 13.13
N GLU A 105 15.54 5.29 14.21
CA GLU A 105 16.64 5.30 15.16
C GLU A 105 17.94 4.80 14.49
N PRO A 106 19.12 5.31 14.87
CA PRO A 106 20.40 4.70 14.50
C PRO A 106 20.42 3.22 14.87
N TRP A 107 21.15 2.41 14.11
CA TRP A 107 21.44 1.03 14.53
C TRP A 107 22.69 1.07 15.39
N SER A 108 22.66 0.46 16.57
CA SER A 108 23.88 0.27 17.36
C SER A 108 24.64 -0.97 16.86
N PRO A 109 25.95 -1.08 17.14
CA PRO A 109 26.71 -2.29 16.84
C PRO A 109 26.08 -3.56 17.43
N GLU A 110 25.54 -3.46 18.64
CA GLU A 110 24.87 -4.56 19.34
C GLU A 110 23.55 -4.96 18.66
N ASP A 111 22.79 -3.98 18.16
CA ASP A 111 21.59 -4.24 17.36
C ASP A 111 21.93 -4.94 16.04
N GLU A 112 23.05 -4.59 15.40
CA GLU A 112 23.49 -5.22 14.14
C GLU A 112 23.97 -6.65 14.35
N GLU A 113 24.73 -6.91 15.42
CA GLU A 113 25.16 -8.25 15.80
C GLU A 113 23.94 -9.14 16.08
N ARG A 114 23.01 -8.67 16.91
CA ARG A 114 21.78 -9.39 17.21
C ARG A 114 20.90 -9.59 15.98
N LEU A 115 20.82 -8.61 15.07
CA LEU A 115 20.07 -8.76 13.82
C LEU A 115 20.67 -9.86 12.94
N THR A 116 22.00 -9.90 12.86
CA THR A 116 22.75 -10.88 12.07
C THR A 116 22.53 -12.29 12.61
N GLU A 117 22.72 -12.49 13.91
CA GLU A 117 22.50 -13.78 14.58
C GLU A 117 21.07 -14.30 14.36
N ARG A 118 20.08 -13.43 14.57
CA ARG A 118 18.67 -13.82 14.44
C ARG A 118 18.30 -14.14 13.00
N TYR A 119 18.83 -13.39 12.04
CA TYR A 119 18.63 -13.67 10.62
C TYR A 119 19.27 -15.00 10.21
N GLN A 120 20.52 -15.26 10.64
CA GLN A 120 21.21 -16.52 10.38
C GLN A 120 20.55 -17.72 11.07
N ALA A 121 19.91 -17.51 12.22
CA ALA A 121 19.08 -18.50 12.90
C ALA A 121 17.72 -18.75 12.19
N GLY A 122 17.47 -18.12 11.05
CA GLY A 122 16.28 -18.34 10.23
C GLY A 122 15.05 -17.54 10.64
N ALA A 123 15.20 -16.48 11.44
CA ALA A 123 14.07 -15.60 11.77
C ALA A 123 13.54 -14.89 10.51
N SER A 124 12.23 -14.89 10.33
CA SER A 124 11.60 -14.19 9.21
C SER A 124 11.72 -12.67 9.37
N ILE A 125 11.75 -11.94 8.25
CA ILE A 125 11.84 -10.47 8.24
C ILE A 125 10.72 -9.84 9.07
N LYS A 126 9.52 -10.44 9.08
CA LYS A 126 8.40 -9.98 9.91
C LYS A 126 8.71 -10.11 11.40
N ARG A 127 9.22 -11.26 11.85
CA ARG A 127 9.64 -11.46 13.25
C ARG A 127 10.75 -10.48 13.65
N LEU A 128 11.71 -10.24 12.76
CA LEU A 128 12.77 -9.26 12.98
C LEU A 128 12.20 -7.83 13.08
N ALA A 129 11.24 -7.47 12.24
CA ALA A 129 10.59 -6.16 12.32
C ALA A 129 9.90 -5.94 13.68
N ASP A 130 9.18 -6.94 14.17
CA ASP A 130 8.51 -6.89 15.46
C ASP A 130 9.52 -6.85 16.62
N GLU A 131 10.54 -7.71 16.60
CA GLU A 131 11.55 -7.84 17.64
C GLU A 131 12.43 -6.59 17.81
N PHE A 132 12.75 -5.92 16.70
CA PHE A 132 13.55 -4.69 16.72
C PHE A 132 12.67 -3.43 16.79
N GLY A 133 11.34 -3.56 16.78
CA GLY A 133 10.42 -2.43 16.77
C GLY A 133 10.63 -1.52 15.57
N ARG A 134 10.98 -2.08 14.41
CA ARG A 134 11.32 -1.37 13.17
C ARG A 134 10.44 -1.85 12.03
N GLN A 135 10.34 -1.06 10.96
CA GLN A 135 9.62 -1.49 9.76
C GLN A 135 10.39 -2.59 9.01
N THR A 136 9.67 -3.49 8.34
CA THR A 136 10.22 -4.52 7.43
C THR A 136 11.21 -3.93 6.43
N GLY A 137 10.91 -2.76 5.84
CA GLY A 137 11.83 -2.07 4.92
C GLY A 137 13.13 -1.62 5.58
N GLY A 138 13.08 -1.22 6.85
CA GLY A 138 14.26 -0.87 7.65
C GLY A 138 15.14 -2.09 7.95
N ILE A 139 14.52 -3.24 8.25
CA ILE A 139 15.21 -4.53 8.41
C ILE A 139 15.90 -4.92 7.10
N LEU A 140 15.17 -4.94 5.98
CA LEU A 140 15.71 -5.30 4.67
C LEU A 140 16.87 -4.39 4.25
N SER A 141 16.73 -3.08 4.45
CA SER A 141 17.79 -2.12 4.16
C SER A 141 19.05 -2.39 5.00
N ARG A 142 18.88 -2.72 6.29
CA ARG A 142 20.02 -3.04 7.16
C ARG A 142 20.68 -4.36 6.77
N LEU A 143 19.90 -5.41 6.49
CA LEU A 143 20.43 -6.70 6.03
C LEU A 143 21.21 -6.57 4.71
N LYS A 144 20.75 -5.71 3.79
CA LYS A 144 21.50 -5.36 2.57
C LYS A 144 22.84 -4.70 2.90
N ARG A 145 22.86 -3.74 3.83
CA ARG A 145 24.10 -3.05 4.25
C ARG A 145 25.08 -3.99 4.96
N LEU A 146 24.56 -5.01 5.65
CA LEU A 146 25.36 -6.07 6.27
C LEU A 146 25.75 -7.19 5.27
N ASN A 147 25.41 -7.04 3.98
CA ASN A 147 25.65 -8.03 2.92
C ASN A 147 25.05 -9.42 3.18
N LEU A 148 23.99 -9.50 3.99
CA LEU A 148 23.31 -10.76 4.32
C LEU A 148 22.24 -11.14 3.29
N ILE A 149 21.82 -10.19 2.45
CA ILE A 149 20.89 -10.40 1.33
C ILE A 149 21.36 -9.63 0.11
N ALA A 150 21.09 -10.19 -1.07
CA ALA A 150 21.43 -9.55 -2.33
C ALA A 150 20.72 -8.19 -2.48
N THR A 151 21.46 -7.20 -2.98
CA THR A 151 20.86 -6.02 -3.58
C THR A 151 20.52 -6.41 -5.01
N ASP A 152 19.22 -6.54 -5.30
CA ASP A 152 18.77 -6.51 -6.69
C ASP A 152 19.08 -5.10 -7.22
N LYS A 153 20.21 -4.99 -7.91
CA LYS A 153 20.33 -4.02 -8.99
C LYS A 153 19.46 -4.62 -10.08
N THR A 154 18.25 -4.10 -10.27
CA THR A 154 17.61 -4.21 -11.59
C THR A 154 18.59 -3.57 -12.57
N GLU A 155 19.38 -4.41 -13.20
CA GLU A 155 20.15 -4.08 -14.39
C GLU A 155 19.13 -3.63 -15.43
N ASN A 156 19.11 -2.33 -15.67
CA ASN A 156 18.57 -1.77 -16.90
C ASN A 156 19.58 -2.11 -18.00
N THR A 157 19.64 -3.39 -18.37
CA THR A 157 20.33 -3.81 -19.61
C THR A 157 19.40 -3.42 -20.74
N SER A 158 19.69 -2.26 -21.31
CA SER A 158 19.38 -1.97 -22.70
C SER A 158 20.05 -3.07 -23.54
N GLU A 159 19.28 -4.06 -23.94
CA GLU A 159 19.63 -4.88 -25.09
C GLU A 159 18.58 -4.62 -26.16
N ASP A 160 19.11 -4.03 -27.23
CA ASP A 160 18.56 -4.00 -28.58
C ASP A 160 17.64 -5.20 -28.86
N VAL A 161 16.38 -4.89 -29.15
CA VAL A 161 15.55 -5.78 -29.97
C VAL A 161 15.34 -5.08 -31.31
N THR A 162 16.44 -4.89 -32.04
CA THR A 162 16.45 -4.85 -33.50
C THR A 162 17.06 -6.13 -34.02
N ASP A 163 16.34 -7.24 -33.88
CA ASP A 163 16.60 -8.41 -34.74
C ASP A 163 15.38 -9.34 -34.80
N PHE A 164 14.42 -8.98 -35.65
CA PHE A 164 13.47 -9.95 -36.19
C PHE A 164 13.11 -9.52 -37.62
N LEU A 165 14.12 -9.51 -38.48
CA LEU A 165 13.91 -9.69 -39.92
C LEU A 165 13.76 -11.20 -40.16
N PRO A 166 12.63 -11.68 -40.70
CA PRO A 166 12.53 -13.08 -41.12
C PRO A 166 13.44 -13.32 -42.34
N ASP A 167 14.25 -14.37 -42.27
CA ASP A 167 14.96 -14.92 -43.44
C ASP A 167 13.93 -15.32 -44.53
N GLU A 168 13.95 -14.59 -45.65
CA GLU A 168 13.41 -14.98 -46.96
C GLU A 168 14.15 -16.22 -47.54
N PRO A 169 13.77 -16.80 -48.69
CA PRO A 169 12.46 -16.96 -49.34
C PRO A 169 12.23 -18.41 -49.86
N ALA A 170 11.00 -18.79 -50.26
CA ALA A 170 10.81 -19.89 -51.23
C ALA A 170 9.50 -19.81 -52.03
N ARG A 171 9.68 -19.33 -53.28
CA ARG A 171 9.06 -19.76 -54.55
C ARG A 171 7.57 -19.54 -54.81
N ALA A 172 7.33 -18.66 -55.78
CA ALA A 172 6.31 -18.88 -56.80
C ALA A 172 6.74 -20.06 -57.69
N GLU A 173 5.87 -21.06 -57.82
CA GLU A 173 5.59 -21.87 -59.02
C GLU A 173 4.59 -22.98 -58.62
N ASP A 174 3.54 -23.14 -59.43
CA ASP A 174 2.59 -24.26 -59.49
C ASP A 174 1.48 -24.38 -58.42
N TYR A 175 0.30 -23.80 -58.69
CA TYR A 175 -0.91 -24.57 -59.02
C TYR A 175 -2.05 -23.66 -59.53
N ILE A 176 -2.25 -23.72 -60.86
CA ILE A 176 -3.49 -23.64 -61.67
C ILE A 176 -4.67 -22.83 -61.10
#